data_AF-A0A9W4W643-F1
#
_entry.id   AF-A0A9W4W643-F1
#
_cell.length_a   1.000
_cell.length_b   1.000
_cell.length_c   1.000
_cell.angle_alpha   90.00
_cell.angle_beta   90.00
_cell.angle_gamma   90.00
#
_symmetry.space_group_name_H-M   'P 1'
#
loop_
_entity.id
_entity.type
_entity.pdbx_description
1 polymer ?
#
loop_
_entity_poly.entity_id
_entity_poly.type
_entity_poly.pdbx_seq_one_letter_code
_entity_poly.pdbx_strand_id
1 'polypeptide(L)'
;MGKSRTVPDRAEAKIERFRHKTVQRFSTDARRALGHGAARNDHVAEVLCLMALIRDPARRRRPMSLQPAVTCTAAARQFFKAQNGEQAAHLLPGQISVDGTFPWLFLAGPAARRLENLFAYVEPLHADYNKADSAAEANGLTEAFADACRHVLVGKGDPATDVAAAYERVWQPGARAAFAAAVVQKRSKPAPPAIEYGEPGGAEYGMILNLEERAEAFQDESIWATYEQLSILGYYEAAMDELPRQLQPRVIREVLAMPPA
;
A
#
# COMPACT_ATOMS: atom_id res chain seq x y z
N MET A 1 1.95 -38.26 -23.97
CA MET A 1 0.50 -38.36 -23.70
C MET A 1 0.28 -38.39 -22.19
N GLY A 2 -0.06 -37.24 -21.58
CA GLY A 2 -0.33 -37.16 -20.15
C GLY A 2 -1.78 -37.53 -19.85
N LYS A 3 -1.99 -38.50 -18.95
CA LYS A 3 -3.33 -38.89 -18.48
C LYS A 3 -4.04 -37.68 -17.86
N SER A 4 -5.17 -37.27 -18.45
CA SER A 4 -6.10 -36.34 -17.83
C SER A 4 -6.53 -36.90 -16.48
N ARG A 5 -6.22 -36.20 -15.39
CA ARG A 5 -6.68 -36.58 -14.05
C ARG A 5 -8.21 -36.43 -14.04
N THR A 6 -8.91 -37.54 -13.93
CA THR A 6 -10.36 -37.58 -13.79
C THR A 6 -10.75 -37.09 -12.41
N VAL A 7 -11.57 -36.04 -12.37
CA VAL A 7 -12.14 -35.50 -11.15
C VAL A 7 -13.40 -36.31 -10.84
N PRO A 8 -13.50 -37.01 -9.69
CA PRO A 8 -14.56 -38.00 -9.43
C PRO A 8 -15.97 -37.41 -9.41
N ASP A 9 -16.11 -36.17 -8.95
CA ASP A 9 -17.35 -35.41 -8.95
C ASP A 9 -17.07 -33.95 -9.36
N ARG A 10 -17.69 -33.52 -10.46
CA ARG A 10 -17.54 -32.15 -10.99
C ARG A 10 -18.29 -31.11 -10.17
N ALA A 11 -19.37 -31.48 -9.48
CA ALA A 11 -20.12 -30.60 -8.60
C ALA A 11 -19.34 -30.39 -7.29
N GLU A 12 -18.85 -31.47 -6.69
CA GLU A 12 -17.99 -31.39 -5.50
C GLU A 12 -16.68 -30.67 -5.80
N ALA A 13 -16.09 -30.85 -6.97
CA ALA A 13 -14.92 -30.08 -7.38
C ALA A 13 -15.21 -28.60 -7.65
N LYS A 14 -16.42 -28.22 -8.09
CA LYS A 14 -16.84 -26.80 -8.14
C LYS A 14 -16.97 -26.22 -6.73
N ILE A 15 -17.58 -26.98 -5.82
CA ILE A 15 -17.75 -26.59 -4.41
C ILE A 15 -16.39 -26.49 -3.71
N GLU A 16 -15.48 -27.44 -3.90
CA GLU A 16 -14.12 -27.41 -3.33
C GLU A 16 -13.23 -26.36 -3.98
N ARG A 17 -13.43 -26.06 -5.27
CA ARG A 17 -12.77 -24.91 -5.93
C ARG A 17 -13.30 -23.59 -5.39
N PHE A 18 -14.59 -23.47 -5.11
CA PHE A 18 -15.19 -22.34 -4.40
C PHE A 18 -14.65 -22.27 -2.96
N ARG A 19 -14.66 -23.36 -2.18
CA ARG A 19 -14.13 -23.38 -0.81
C ARG A 19 -12.65 -23.00 -0.73
N HIS A 20 -11.81 -23.51 -1.64
CA HIS A 20 -10.38 -23.20 -1.68
C HIS A 20 -10.06 -21.82 -2.28
N LYS A 21 -10.67 -21.41 -3.40
CA LYS A 21 -10.41 -20.10 -4.02
C LYS A 21 -11.11 -18.95 -3.30
N THR A 22 -12.24 -19.21 -2.67
CA THR A 22 -13.09 -18.20 -2.03
C THR A 22 -12.76 -18.21 -0.54
N VAL A 23 -13.14 -19.25 0.23
CA VAL A 23 -13.09 -19.22 1.71
C VAL A 23 -11.68 -19.25 2.31
N GLN A 24 -10.76 -20.11 1.84
CA GLN A 24 -9.40 -20.20 2.43
C GLN A 24 -8.47 -19.05 2.01
N ARG A 25 -8.60 -18.55 0.77
CA ARG A 25 -7.93 -17.32 0.32
C ARG A 25 -8.40 -16.09 1.11
N PHE A 26 -9.70 -15.95 1.39
CA PHE A 26 -10.23 -14.79 2.12
C PHE A 26 -9.58 -14.52 3.48
N SER A 27 -9.25 -15.55 4.27
CA SER A 27 -8.63 -15.33 5.59
C SER A 27 -7.14 -14.99 5.53
N THR A 28 -6.45 -15.38 4.47
CA THR A 28 -5.01 -15.13 4.28
C THR A 28 -4.77 -13.84 3.50
N ASP A 29 -5.61 -13.53 2.51
CA ASP A 29 -5.50 -12.34 1.67
C ASP A 29 -5.94 -11.06 2.38
N ALA A 30 -6.95 -11.10 3.27
CA ALA A 30 -7.34 -9.95 4.08
C ALA A 30 -6.22 -9.50 5.02
N ARG A 31 -5.63 -10.44 5.76
CA ARG A 31 -4.48 -10.16 6.64
C ARG A 31 -3.27 -9.68 5.84
N ARG A 32 -3.06 -10.23 4.64
CA ARG A 32 -1.97 -9.84 3.75
C ARG A 32 -2.15 -8.42 3.22
N ALA A 33 -3.37 -8.03 2.82
CA ALA A 33 -3.68 -6.68 2.37
C ALA A 33 -3.53 -5.65 3.50
N LEU A 34 -4.07 -5.94 4.68
CA LEU A 34 -3.89 -5.10 5.85
C LEU A 34 -2.40 -4.97 6.22
N GLY A 35 -1.69 -6.09 6.29
CA GLY A 35 -0.25 -6.12 6.59
C GLY A 35 0.59 -5.36 5.57
N HIS A 36 0.27 -5.45 4.29
CA HIS A 36 0.92 -4.68 3.24
C HIS A 36 0.67 -3.18 3.39
N GLY A 37 -0.57 -2.77 3.66
CA GLY A 37 -0.92 -1.37 3.94
C GLY A 37 -0.18 -0.82 5.17
N ALA A 38 -0.10 -1.60 6.25
CA ALA A 38 0.63 -1.23 7.46
C ALA A 38 2.14 -1.13 7.18
N ALA A 39 2.72 -2.08 6.45
CA ALA A 39 4.12 -2.05 6.07
C ALA A 39 4.46 -0.84 5.17
N ARG A 40 3.56 -0.46 4.25
CA ARG A 40 3.67 0.78 3.46
C ARG A 40 3.76 2.00 4.37
N ASN A 41 2.88 2.10 5.35
CA ASN A 41 2.85 3.21 6.29
C ASN A 41 4.12 3.29 7.16
N ASP A 42 4.63 2.14 7.60
CA ASP A 42 5.94 2.02 8.26
C ASP A 42 7.08 2.54 7.37
N HIS A 43 7.09 2.16 6.09
CA HIS A 43 8.13 2.59 5.14
C HIS A 43 8.02 4.08 4.82
N VAL A 44 6.81 4.62 4.66
CA VAL A 44 6.60 6.07 4.46
C VAL A 44 7.13 6.84 5.66
N ALA A 45 6.75 6.46 6.88
CA ALA A 45 7.25 7.11 8.09
C ALA A 45 8.78 7.03 8.21
N GLU A 46 9.39 5.92 7.79
CA GLU A 46 10.85 5.79 7.74
C GLU A 46 11.50 6.75 6.75
N VAL A 47 10.92 6.88 5.55
CA VAL A 47 11.39 7.85 4.54
C VAL A 47 11.29 9.26 5.10
N LEU A 48 10.19 9.63 5.77
CA LEU A 48 10.04 10.94 6.39
C LEU A 48 11.14 11.21 7.43
N CYS A 49 11.50 10.23 8.27
CA CYS A 49 12.62 10.36 9.19
C CYS A 49 13.96 10.60 8.45
N LEU A 50 14.18 9.93 7.33
CA LEU A 50 15.38 10.09 6.51
C LEU A 50 15.40 11.43 5.75
N MET A 51 14.23 11.97 5.37
CA MET A 51 14.10 13.34 4.84
C MET A 51 14.52 14.38 5.88
N ALA A 52 14.23 14.15 7.16
CA ALA A 52 14.70 15.03 8.22
C ALA A 52 16.24 15.03 8.37
N LEU A 53 16.92 13.92 8.06
CA LEU A 53 18.38 13.90 7.94
C LEU A 53 18.88 14.69 6.73
N ILE A 54 18.20 14.60 5.58
CA ILE A 54 18.54 15.38 4.38
C ILE A 54 18.40 16.88 4.67
N ARG A 55 17.38 17.26 5.45
CA ARG A 55 17.15 18.64 5.85
C ARG A 55 18.33 19.25 6.61
N ASP A 56 19.06 18.48 7.41
CA ASP A 56 20.21 18.97 8.17
C ASP A 56 21.42 19.26 7.25
N PRO A 57 21.83 20.53 7.08
CA PRO A 57 22.96 20.89 6.22
C PRO A 57 24.29 20.25 6.65
N ALA A 58 24.48 19.97 7.95
CA ALA A 58 25.70 19.34 8.45
C ALA A 58 25.85 17.87 8.02
N ARG A 59 24.73 17.23 7.64
CA ARG A 59 24.69 15.83 7.21
C ARG A 59 24.60 15.68 5.69
N ARG A 60 24.28 16.77 4.99
CA ARG A 60 23.96 16.76 3.57
C ARG A 60 25.23 16.77 2.72
N ARG A 61 25.31 15.83 1.77
CA ARG A 61 26.43 15.74 0.82
C ARG A 61 26.32 16.65 -0.40
N ARG A 62 25.13 17.19 -0.65
CA ARG A 62 24.80 17.95 -1.85
C ARG A 62 24.01 19.19 -1.47
N PRO A 63 24.15 20.32 -2.17
CA PRO A 63 23.24 21.45 -1.97
C PRO A 63 21.80 21.03 -2.29
N MET A 64 20.85 21.61 -1.55
CA MET A 64 19.41 21.50 -1.82
C MET A 64 18.86 22.92 -1.76
N SER A 65 17.91 23.23 -2.64
CA SER A 65 17.26 24.54 -2.63
C SER A 65 16.49 24.79 -1.32
N LEU A 66 16.22 26.06 -1.01
CA LEU A 66 15.45 26.44 0.18
C LEU A 66 13.99 25.94 0.11
N GLN A 67 13.47 25.74 -1.10
CA GLN A 67 12.16 25.19 -1.38
C GLN A 67 12.31 24.03 -2.37
N PRO A 68 12.70 22.84 -1.90
CA PRO A 68 12.99 21.71 -2.76
C PRO A 68 11.75 21.30 -3.57
N ALA A 69 11.96 21.13 -4.87
CA ALA A 69 10.99 20.49 -5.75
C ALA A 69 10.99 18.99 -5.46
N VAL A 70 9.98 18.53 -4.73
CA VAL A 70 9.76 17.10 -4.45
C VAL A 70 8.71 16.57 -5.41
N THR A 71 9.06 15.53 -6.17
CA THR A 71 8.15 14.83 -7.09
C THR A 71 8.18 13.35 -6.79
N CYS A 72 7.06 12.67 -7.02
CA CYS A 72 6.95 11.22 -6.96
C CYS A 72 6.53 10.70 -8.34
N THR A 73 7.21 9.67 -8.80
CA THR A 73 6.92 9.00 -10.08
C THR A 73 6.74 7.51 -9.85
N ALA A 74 6.35 6.75 -10.89
CA ALA A 74 6.21 5.31 -10.77
C ALA A 74 7.49 4.65 -10.23
N ALA A 75 7.34 3.63 -9.38
CA ALA A 75 8.46 2.91 -8.81
C ALA A 75 9.30 2.22 -9.91
N ALA A 76 10.61 2.45 -9.89
CA ALA A 76 11.53 1.95 -10.92
C ALA A 76 12.49 0.87 -10.43
N ARG A 77 12.65 0.73 -9.11
CA ARG A 77 13.64 -0.17 -8.47
C ARG A 77 12.91 -1.31 -7.76
N GLN A 78 13.48 -2.50 -7.80
CA GLN A 78 12.94 -3.67 -7.09
C GLN A 78 14.07 -4.64 -6.77
N PHE A 79 14.04 -5.25 -5.58
CA PHE A 79 15.03 -6.26 -5.18
C PHE A 79 14.89 -7.58 -5.94
N PHE A 80 13.67 -7.96 -6.28
CA PHE A 80 13.41 -9.21 -7.00
C PHE A 80 12.22 -9.07 -7.95
N LYS A 81 12.04 -10.09 -8.78
CA LYS A 81 10.84 -10.30 -9.60
C LYS A 81 10.08 -11.49 -9.04
N ALA A 82 8.76 -11.38 -8.91
CA ALA A 82 7.92 -12.49 -8.49
C ALA A 82 7.69 -13.50 -9.63
N GLN A 83 7.25 -14.71 -9.29
CA GLN A 83 6.94 -15.81 -10.21
C GLN A 83 5.58 -16.43 -9.87
N ASN A 84 5.11 -17.39 -10.68
CA ASN A 84 3.93 -18.22 -10.39
C ASN A 84 2.61 -17.44 -10.19
N GLY A 85 2.39 -16.39 -10.98
CA GLY A 85 1.14 -15.61 -10.95
C GLY A 85 1.11 -14.48 -9.91
N GLU A 86 2.20 -14.30 -9.15
CA GLU A 86 2.43 -13.12 -8.32
C GLU A 86 3.22 -12.04 -9.09
N GLN A 87 3.13 -10.81 -8.60
CA GLN A 87 3.90 -9.65 -9.04
C GLN A 87 4.69 -9.09 -7.85
N ALA A 88 5.82 -8.44 -8.16
CA ALA A 88 6.54 -7.65 -7.16
C ALA A 88 5.75 -6.36 -6.94
N ALA A 89 5.09 -6.23 -5.79
CA ALA A 89 4.31 -5.07 -5.41
C ALA A 89 5.13 -4.18 -4.47
N HIS A 90 5.21 -2.89 -4.78
CA HIS A 90 5.99 -1.93 -4.01
C HIS A 90 5.30 -1.56 -2.70
N LEU A 91 6.09 -1.46 -1.63
CA LEU A 91 5.58 -0.93 -0.36
C LEU A 91 5.38 0.59 -0.44
N LEU A 92 6.32 1.32 -1.06
CA LEU A 92 6.19 2.76 -1.24
C LEU A 92 5.35 3.09 -2.48
N PRO A 93 4.55 4.20 -2.47
CA PRO A 93 3.70 4.62 -3.59
C PRO A 93 4.43 5.00 -4.90
N GLY A 94 5.76 4.93 -4.93
CA GLY A 94 6.55 5.40 -6.06
C GLY A 94 7.97 5.77 -5.69
N GLN A 95 8.65 6.42 -6.64
CA GLN A 95 10.03 6.89 -6.53
C GLN A 95 10.06 8.41 -6.35
N ILE A 96 10.57 8.85 -5.20
CA ILE A 96 10.77 10.28 -4.91
C ILE A 96 12.04 10.79 -5.60
N SER A 97 11.98 12.03 -6.08
CA SER A 97 13.14 12.88 -6.37
C SER A 97 13.01 14.24 -5.68
N VAL A 98 14.15 14.79 -5.28
CA VAL A 98 14.31 16.10 -4.63
C VAL A 98 15.24 16.94 -5.50
N ASP A 99 14.76 18.07 -6.02
CA ASP A 99 15.48 18.92 -6.99
C ASP A 99 16.04 18.09 -8.17
N GLY A 100 15.20 17.19 -8.71
CA GLY A 100 15.56 16.29 -9.83
C GLY A 100 16.59 15.20 -9.47
N THR A 101 16.96 15.05 -8.20
CA THR A 101 17.97 14.08 -7.74
C THR A 101 17.34 13.04 -6.82
N PHE A 102 17.83 11.80 -6.87
CA PHE A 102 17.38 10.77 -5.92
C PHE A 102 17.76 11.12 -4.47
N PRO A 103 16.86 10.92 -3.50
CA PRO A 103 17.03 11.45 -2.15
C PRO A 103 18.21 10.81 -1.39
N TRP A 104 18.53 9.54 -1.64
CA TRP A 104 19.70 8.90 -0.99
C TRP A 104 21.05 9.51 -1.40
N LEU A 105 21.12 10.23 -2.53
CA LEU A 105 22.35 10.90 -2.97
C LEU A 105 22.68 12.16 -2.15
N PHE A 106 21.73 12.64 -1.34
CA PHE A 106 21.96 13.74 -0.40
C PHE A 106 22.59 13.28 0.92
N LEU A 107 22.59 11.98 1.20
CA LEU A 107 23.13 11.40 2.44
C LEU A 107 24.38 10.56 2.16
N ALA A 108 25.04 10.14 3.25
CA ALA A 108 26.17 9.25 3.24
C ALA A 108 25.91 8.01 4.11
N GLY A 109 26.71 6.96 3.91
CA GLY A 109 26.81 5.86 4.88
C GLY A 109 25.52 5.06 5.06
N PRO A 110 25.20 4.62 6.29
CA PRO A 110 24.03 3.78 6.57
C PRO A 110 22.70 4.42 6.16
N ALA A 111 22.54 5.73 6.37
CA ALA A 111 21.29 6.43 6.09
C ALA A 111 21.00 6.48 4.58
N ALA A 112 22.01 6.72 3.75
CA ALA A 112 21.87 6.69 2.30
C ALA A 112 21.45 5.30 1.79
N ARG A 113 22.15 4.24 2.23
CA ARG A 113 21.84 2.86 1.84
C ARG A 113 20.44 2.45 2.29
N ARG A 114 20.05 2.83 3.51
CA ARG A 114 18.73 2.54 4.05
C ARG A 114 17.64 3.20 3.21
N LEU A 115 17.81 4.49 2.89
CA LEU A 115 16.86 5.22 2.05
C LEU A 115 16.75 4.62 0.64
N GLU A 116 17.88 4.26 0.02
CA GLU A 116 17.90 3.62 -1.30
C GLU A 116 17.15 2.28 -1.29
N ASN A 117 17.36 1.47 -0.24
CA ASN A 117 16.74 0.16 -0.11
C ASN A 117 15.23 0.24 0.07
N LEU A 118 14.71 1.24 0.80
CA LEU A 118 13.26 1.44 0.99
C LEU A 118 12.49 1.53 -0.34
N PHE A 119 13.07 2.18 -1.35
CA PHE A 119 12.49 2.29 -2.70
C PHE A 119 12.62 1.03 -3.55
N ALA A 120 13.41 0.05 -3.12
CA ALA A 120 13.58 -1.23 -3.81
C ALA A 120 12.81 -2.39 -3.15
N TYR A 121 12.25 -2.18 -1.94
CA TYR A 121 11.47 -3.21 -1.26
C TYR A 121 10.15 -3.48 -1.97
N VAL A 122 9.93 -4.77 -2.21
CA VAL A 122 8.74 -5.32 -2.87
C VAL A 122 8.29 -6.58 -2.16
N GLU A 123 6.99 -6.85 -2.19
CA GLU A 123 6.39 -8.10 -1.71
C GLU A 123 5.81 -8.88 -2.89
N PRO A 124 5.84 -10.23 -2.84
CA PRO A 124 5.31 -11.03 -3.94
C PRO A 124 3.78 -11.15 -3.79
N LEU A 125 2.99 -10.30 -4.43
CA LEU A 125 1.53 -10.23 -4.24
C LEU A 125 0.76 -10.55 -5.51
N HIS A 126 -0.55 -10.84 -5.39
CA HIS A 126 -1.38 -11.06 -6.57
C HIS A 126 -1.46 -9.79 -7.43
N ALA A 127 -1.67 -9.94 -8.75
CA ALA A 127 -1.68 -8.81 -9.69
C ALA A 127 -2.73 -7.73 -9.35
N ASP A 128 -3.78 -8.07 -8.61
CA ASP A 128 -4.82 -7.13 -8.19
C ASP A 128 -4.34 -6.12 -7.14
N TYR A 129 -3.26 -6.42 -6.40
CA TYR A 129 -2.59 -5.45 -5.52
C TYR A 129 -2.01 -4.29 -6.34
N ASN A 130 -1.23 -4.60 -7.38
CA ASN A 130 -0.67 -3.59 -8.27
C ASN A 130 -1.77 -2.77 -8.97
N LYS A 131 -2.90 -3.38 -9.34
CA LYS A 131 -4.02 -2.64 -9.92
C LYS A 131 -4.74 -1.74 -8.92
N ALA A 132 -4.77 -2.11 -7.63
CA ALA A 132 -5.28 -1.27 -6.56
C ALA A 132 -4.31 -0.11 -6.29
N ASP A 133 -3.02 -0.40 -6.20
CA ASP A 133 -1.95 0.59 -6.01
C ASP A 133 -1.91 1.60 -7.14
N SER A 134 -1.83 1.16 -8.40
CA SER A 134 -1.85 2.07 -9.55
C SER A 134 -3.11 2.92 -9.62
N ALA A 135 -4.24 2.45 -9.08
CA ALA A 135 -5.44 3.27 -8.98
C ALA A 135 -5.29 4.32 -7.88
N ALA A 136 -4.78 3.98 -6.70
CA ALA A 136 -4.52 4.95 -5.64
C ALA A 136 -3.47 6.00 -6.06
N GLU A 137 -2.38 5.56 -6.69
CA GLU A 137 -1.35 6.43 -7.27
C GLU A 137 -1.93 7.41 -8.28
N ALA A 138 -2.71 6.93 -9.25
CA ALA A 138 -3.38 7.79 -10.23
C ALA A 138 -4.41 8.76 -9.62
N ASN A 139 -4.84 8.53 -8.37
CA ASN A 139 -5.80 9.36 -7.65
C ASN A 139 -5.15 10.18 -6.50
N GLY A 140 -3.83 10.39 -6.52
CA GLY A 140 -3.17 11.35 -5.63
C GLY A 140 -2.27 10.75 -4.54
N LEU A 141 -2.10 9.42 -4.49
CA LEU A 141 -1.25 8.80 -3.46
C LEU A 141 0.23 9.20 -3.61
N THR A 142 0.70 9.32 -4.84
CA THR A 142 2.07 9.76 -5.18
C THR A 142 2.32 11.21 -4.75
N GLU A 143 1.33 12.07 -4.96
CA GLU A 143 1.33 13.49 -4.61
C GLU A 143 1.33 13.65 -3.09
N ALA A 144 0.44 12.94 -2.38
CA ALA A 144 0.40 12.94 -0.92
C ALA A 144 1.75 12.53 -0.31
N PHE A 145 2.42 11.53 -0.89
CA PHE A 145 3.74 11.10 -0.43
C PHE A 145 4.83 12.16 -0.69
N ALA A 146 4.83 12.77 -1.88
CA ALA A 146 5.75 13.86 -2.22
C ALA A 146 5.55 15.08 -1.31
N ASP A 147 4.30 15.44 -1.03
CA ASP A 147 3.94 16.57 -0.19
C ASP A 147 4.36 16.36 1.26
N ALA A 148 4.18 15.15 1.81
CA ALA A 148 4.66 14.80 3.14
C ALA A 148 6.19 14.88 3.22
N CYS A 149 6.91 14.36 2.21
CA CYS A 149 8.36 14.50 2.13
C CYS A 149 8.80 15.98 2.07
N ARG A 150 8.12 16.79 1.26
CA ARG A 150 8.39 18.24 1.15
C ARG A 150 8.17 18.93 2.49
N HIS A 151 7.08 18.61 3.19
CA HIS A 151 6.76 19.17 4.50
C HIS A 151 7.90 18.99 5.49
N VAL A 152 8.46 17.77 5.56
CA VAL A 152 9.62 17.50 6.42
C VAL A 152 10.82 18.34 5.99
N LEU A 153 11.17 18.34 4.70
CA LEU A 153 12.36 19.02 4.18
C LEU A 153 12.38 20.53 4.41
N VAL A 154 11.21 21.18 4.41
CA VAL A 154 11.08 22.64 4.66
C VAL A 154 10.79 23.00 6.12
N GLY A 155 10.56 21.99 6.96
CA GLY A 155 10.29 22.18 8.38
C GLY A 155 11.42 22.94 9.08
N LYS A 156 11.06 23.78 10.05
CA LYS A 156 12.00 24.60 10.82
C LYS A 156 12.03 24.22 12.31
N GLY A 157 11.18 23.28 12.71
CA GLY A 157 11.01 22.87 14.08
C GLY A 157 11.93 21.72 14.46
N ASP A 158 11.60 21.11 15.60
CA ASP A 158 12.18 19.85 16.01
C ASP A 158 11.91 18.77 14.93
N PRO A 159 12.95 18.04 14.46
CA PRO A 159 12.80 17.05 13.40
C PRO A 159 11.77 15.96 13.70
N ALA A 160 11.65 15.50 14.94
CA ALA A 160 10.69 14.45 15.28
C ALA A 160 9.25 14.96 15.21
N THR A 161 9.04 16.18 15.67
CA THR A 161 7.74 16.86 15.59
C THR A 161 7.32 17.10 14.14
N ASP A 162 8.24 17.56 13.29
CA ASP A 162 7.96 17.81 11.88
C ASP A 162 7.67 16.51 11.09
N VAL A 163 8.33 15.41 11.44
CA VAL A 163 8.05 14.07 10.87
C VAL A 163 6.66 13.59 11.25
N ALA A 164 6.29 13.67 12.54
CA ALA A 164 4.96 13.29 12.99
C ALA A 164 3.87 14.14 12.33
N ALA A 165 4.08 15.46 12.27
CA ALA A 165 3.16 16.39 11.62
C ALA A 165 3.01 16.11 10.11
N ALA A 166 4.11 15.83 9.40
CA ALA A 166 4.06 15.45 7.99
C ALA A 166 3.25 14.16 7.77
N TYR A 167 3.40 13.18 8.66
CA TYR A 167 2.62 11.95 8.57
C TYR A 167 1.14 12.21 8.84
N GLU A 168 0.81 12.76 10.00
CA GLU A 168 -0.58 12.90 10.48
C GLU A 168 -1.39 13.93 9.70
N ARG A 169 -0.76 15.03 9.28
CA ARG A 169 -1.48 16.17 8.66
C ARG A 169 -1.40 16.19 7.15
N VAL A 170 -0.48 15.44 6.55
CA VAL A 170 -0.28 15.44 5.09
C VAL A 170 -0.46 14.03 4.52
N TRP A 171 0.40 13.08 4.90
CA TRP A 171 0.35 11.73 4.33
C TRP A 171 -0.98 11.03 4.64
N GLN A 172 -1.37 10.97 5.92
CA GLN A 172 -2.54 10.22 6.33
C GLN A 172 -3.85 10.70 5.68
N PRO A 173 -4.21 12.00 5.74
CA PRO A 173 -5.40 12.49 5.05
C PRO A 173 -5.29 12.38 3.52
N GLY A 174 -4.11 12.62 2.95
CA GLY A 174 -3.88 12.52 1.51
C GLY A 174 -4.04 11.08 0.98
N ALA A 175 -3.46 10.10 1.68
CA ALA A 175 -3.59 8.69 1.34
C ALA A 175 -5.04 8.20 1.44
N ARG A 176 -5.75 8.59 2.51
CA ARG A 176 -7.19 8.29 2.64
C ARG A 176 -8.02 8.87 1.50
N ALA A 177 -7.77 10.12 1.12
CA ALA A 177 -8.44 10.73 -0.02
C ALA A 177 -8.14 9.98 -1.33
N ALA A 178 -6.89 9.59 -1.56
CA ALA A 178 -6.49 8.82 -2.73
C ALA A 178 -7.15 7.43 -2.78
N PHE A 179 -7.22 6.72 -1.65
CA PHE A 179 -7.92 5.43 -1.56
C PHE A 179 -9.41 5.58 -1.80
N ALA A 180 -10.07 6.58 -1.20
CA ALA A 180 -11.49 6.85 -1.42
C ALA A 180 -11.80 7.16 -2.91
N ALA A 181 -10.96 7.98 -3.55
CA ALA A 181 -11.09 8.29 -4.98
C ALA A 181 -10.86 7.05 -5.86
N ALA A 182 -9.86 6.23 -5.54
CA ALA A 182 -9.64 4.95 -6.22
C ALA A 182 -10.83 3.99 -6.06
N VAL A 183 -11.47 3.93 -4.88
CA VAL A 183 -12.70 3.16 -4.65
C VAL A 183 -13.82 3.66 -5.57
N VAL A 184 -14.04 4.97 -5.66
CA VAL A 184 -15.04 5.55 -6.58
C VAL A 184 -14.74 5.16 -8.02
N GLN A 185 -13.48 5.28 -8.46
CA GLN A 185 -13.06 4.87 -9.79
C GLN A 185 -13.35 3.39 -10.05
N LYS A 186 -13.02 2.49 -9.11
CA LYS A 186 -13.24 1.03 -9.29
C LYS A 186 -14.71 0.65 -9.26
N ARG A 187 -15.54 1.33 -8.46
CA ARG A 187 -17.01 1.13 -8.43
C ARG A 187 -17.72 1.52 -9.73
N SER A 188 -17.07 2.26 -10.63
CA SER A 188 -17.60 2.49 -11.98
C SER A 188 -17.55 1.25 -12.88
N LYS A 189 -16.82 0.19 -12.46
CA LYS A 189 -16.72 -1.09 -13.18
C LYS A 189 -17.72 -2.10 -12.63
N PRO A 190 -18.08 -3.14 -13.42
CA PRO A 190 -18.88 -4.25 -12.93
C PRO A 190 -18.28 -4.86 -11.65
N ALA A 191 -19.11 -4.93 -10.61
CA ALA A 191 -18.77 -5.47 -9.30
C ALA A 191 -19.92 -6.40 -8.85
N PRO A 192 -19.67 -7.37 -7.95
CA PRO A 192 -20.72 -8.26 -7.48
C PRO A 192 -21.78 -7.45 -6.70
N PRO A 193 -23.07 -7.85 -6.76
CA PRO A 193 -24.14 -7.18 -6.02
C PRO A 193 -23.84 -7.17 -4.53
N ALA A 194 -24.13 -6.08 -3.80
CA ALA A 194 -23.80 -5.97 -2.37
C ALA A 194 -24.39 -7.13 -1.54
N ILE A 195 -23.77 -7.52 -0.43
CA ILE A 195 -24.32 -8.58 0.42
C ILE A 195 -25.62 -8.10 1.04
N GLU A 196 -26.69 -8.87 0.86
CA GLU A 196 -28.00 -8.63 1.47
C GLU A 196 -28.17 -9.58 2.66
N TYR A 197 -28.45 -9.02 3.84
CA TYR A 197 -28.71 -9.80 5.05
C TYR A 197 -30.20 -9.81 5.37
N GLY A 198 -30.69 -10.91 5.93
CA GLY A 198 -32.04 -10.97 6.46
C GLY A 198 -32.23 -10.00 7.63
N GLU A 199 -33.40 -9.35 7.64
CA GLU A 199 -33.73 -8.29 8.59
C GLU A 199 -33.81 -8.78 10.04
N PRO A 200 -33.44 -7.93 11.03
CA PRO A 200 -33.63 -8.23 12.45
C PRO A 200 -35.05 -8.66 12.78
N GLY A 201 -35.19 -9.79 13.48
CA GLY A 201 -36.48 -10.33 13.92
C GLY A 201 -37.18 -11.27 12.94
N GLY A 202 -36.59 -11.52 11.77
CA GLY A 202 -37.04 -12.54 10.82
C GLY A 202 -36.41 -13.92 11.07
N ALA A 203 -37.00 -14.97 10.47
CA ALA A 203 -36.41 -16.31 10.46
C ALA A 203 -35.06 -16.38 9.73
N GLU A 204 -34.77 -15.37 8.89
CA GLU A 204 -33.57 -15.26 8.08
C GLU A 204 -32.54 -14.27 8.64
N TYR A 205 -32.75 -13.78 9.86
CA TYR A 205 -31.85 -12.81 10.47
C TYR A 205 -30.40 -13.31 10.50
N GLY A 206 -29.49 -12.51 9.94
CA GLY A 206 -28.06 -12.83 9.85
C GLY A 206 -27.69 -13.81 8.73
N MET A 207 -28.66 -14.33 7.97
CA MET A 207 -28.40 -15.11 6.75
C MET A 207 -28.14 -14.16 5.56
N ILE A 208 -27.26 -14.57 4.64
CA ILE A 208 -27.02 -13.85 3.39
C ILE A 208 -28.07 -14.30 2.36
N LEU A 209 -28.96 -13.39 1.97
CA LEU A 209 -30.11 -13.68 1.12
C LEU A 209 -29.73 -13.85 -0.36
N ASN A 210 -28.69 -13.16 -0.82
CA ASN A 210 -28.29 -13.14 -2.22
C ASN A 210 -26.99 -13.92 -2.50
N LEU A 211 -26.75 -15.00 -1.74
CA LEU A 211 -25.52 -15.79 -1.86
C LEU A 211 -25.35 -16.42 -3.25
N GLU A 212 -26.44 -16.95 -3.83
CA GLU A 212 -26.41 -17.62 -5.14
C GLU A 212 -26.13 -16.63 -6.28
N GLU A 213 -26.80 -15.48 -6.27
CA GLU A 213 -26.58 -14.39 -7.24
C GLU A 213 -25.13 -13.91 -7.22
N ARG A 214 -24.57 -13.70 -6.01
CA ARG A 214 -23.16 -13.33 -5.85
C ARG A 214 -22.23 -14.43 -6.35
N ALA A 215 -22.55 -15.71 -6.09
CA ALA A 215 -21.74 -16.83 -6.56
C ALA A 215 -21.76 -16.95 -8.09
N GLU A 216 -22.87 -16.62 -8.74
CA GLU A 216 -22.98 -16.54 -10.20
C GLU A 216 -22.16 -15.36 -10.76
N ALA A 217 -22.27 -14.17 -10.18
CA ALA A 217 -21.49 -12.99 -10.59
C ALA A 217 -19.97 -13.25 -10.51
N PHE A 218 -19.52 -13.98 -9.50
CA PHE A 218 -18.11 -14.34 -9.35
C PHE A 218 -17.58 -15.40 -10.33
N GLN A 219 -18.44 -15.97 -11.20
CA GLN A 219 -17.96 -16.78 -12.32
C GLN A 219 -17.24 -15.92 -13.38
N ASP A 220 -17.52 -14.61 -13.42
CA ASP A 220 -16.76 -13.64 -14.23
C ASP A 220 -15.50 -13.21 -13.47
N GLU A 221 -14.33 -13.56 -14.02
CA GLU A 221 -13.04 -13.22 -13.43
C GLU A 221 -12.80 -11.70 -13.33
N SER A 222 -13.41 -10.90 -14.21
CA SER A 222 -13.29 -9.43 -14.17
C SER A 222 -14.09 -8.79 -13.03
N ILE A 223 -15.25 -9.37 -12.70
CA ILE A 223 -16.06 -8.99 -11.54
C ILE A 223 -15.35 -9.40 -10.25
N TRP A 224 -14.77 -10.61 -10.22
CA TRP A 224 -13.93 -11.07 -9.11
C TRP A 224 -12.74 -10.14 -8.87
N ALA A 225 -11.98 -9.82 -9.92
CA ALA A 225 -10.83 -8.93 -9.82
C ALA A 225 -11.21 -7.51 -9.33
N THR A 226 -12.35 -6.98 -9.78
CA THR A 226 -12.85 -5.68 -9.32
C THR A 226 -13.20 -5.73 -7.83
N TYR A 227 -13.86 -6.80 -7.38
CA TYR A 227 -14.14 -7.02 -5.98
C TYR A 227 -12.86 -7.12 -5.14
N GLU A 228 -11.87 -7.90 -5.57
CA GLU A 228 -10.58 -8.02 -4.86
C GLU A 228 -9.87 -6.67 -4.74
N GLN A 229 -9.81 -5.89 -5.82
CA GLN A 229 -9.21 -4.55 -5.79
C GLN A 229 -9.92 -3.62 -4.81
N LEU A 230 -11.25 -3.66 -4.74
CA LEU A 230 -12.04 -2.88 -3.78
C LEU A 230 -11.78 -3.33 -2.34
N SER A 231 -11.68 -4.63 -2.09
CA SER A 231 -11.33 -5.18 -0.77
C SER A 231 -9.92 -4.76 -0.34
N ILE A 232 -8.93 -4.84 -1.23
CA ILE A 232 -7.55 -4.41 -0.95
C ILE A 232 -7.51 -2.93 -0.56
N LEU A 233 -8.18 -2.05 -1.33
CA LEU A 233 -8.26 -0.61 -1.01
C LEU A 233 -8.91 -0.37 0.36
N GLY A 234 -9.95 -1.13 0.71
CA GLY A 234 -10.57 -1.05 2.04
C GLY A 234 -9.62 -1.45 3.16
N TYR A 235 -8.78 -2.47 2.95
CA TYR A 235 -7.76 -2.85 3.93
C TYR A 235 -6.61 -1.85 4.03
N TYR A 236 -6.22 -1.20 2.93
CA TYR A 236 -5.27 -0.09 2.99
C TYR A 236 -5.81 1.09 3.78
N GLU A 237 -7.08 1.43 3.58
CA GLU A 237 -7.74 2.48 4.37
C GLU A 237 -7.80 2.12 5.86
N ALA A 238 -8.13 0.87 6.20
CA ALA A 238 -8.09 0.40 7.59
C ALA A 238 -6.67 0.44 8.19
N ALA A 239 -5.64 0.12 7.41
CA ALA A 239 -4.25 0.20 7.86
C ALA A 239 -3.80 1.63 8.21
N MET A 240 -4.53 2.66 7.74
CA MET A 240 -4.25 4.05 8.13
C MET A 240 -4.68 4.39 9.56
N ASP A 241 -5.47 3.53 10.23
CA ASP A 241 -5.82 3.68 11.65
C ASP A 241 -4.69 3.23 12.58
N GLU A 242 -3.75 2.43 12.06
CA GLU A 242 -2.59 1.98 12.82
C GLU A 242 -1.48 3.03 12.81
N LEU A 243 -0.97 3.37 13.99
CA LEU A 243 0.20 4.26 14.11
C LEU A 243 1.46 3.48 13.66
N PRO A 244 2.20 3.95 12.64
CA PRO A 244 3.42 3.28 12.20
C PRO A 244 4.43 3.17 13.33
N ARG A 245 5.13 2.03 13.39
CA ARG A 245 6.16 1.81 14.41
C ARG A 245 7.27 2.85 14.28
N GLN A 246 7.56 3.31 13.07
CA GLN A 246 8.58 4.31 12.79
C GLN A 246 8.25 5.69 13.34
N LEU A 247 7.00 5.98 13.68
CA LEU A 247 6.61 7.23 14.35
C LEU A 247 6.76 7.19 15.87
N GLN A 248 7.13 6.04 16.46
CA GLN A 248 7.41 5.99 17.88
C GLN A 248 8.61 6.91 18.21
N PRO A 249 8.52 7.78 19.23
CA PRO A 249 9.55 8.77 19.52
C PRO A 249 10.96 8.20 19.74
N ARG A 250 11.04 6.95 20.22
CA ARG A 250 12.31 6.23 20.35
C ARG A 250 12.90 5.87 18.98
N VAL A 251 12.08 5.33 18.08
CA VAL A 251 12.51 4.89 16.75
C VAL A 251 12.93 6.08 15.89
N ILE A 252 12.18 7.20 15.94
CA ILE A 252 12.57 8.44 15.27
C ILE A 252 13.96 8.88 15.75
N ARG A 253 14.18 8.92 17.07
CA ARG A 253 15.48 9.29 17.65
C ARG A 253 16.62 8.37 17.21
N GLU A 254 16.38 7.06 17.15
CA GLU A 254 17.36 6.10 16.66
C GLU A 254 17.75 6.36 15.20
N VAL A 255 16.78 6.69 14.33
CA VAL A 255 17.04 7.06 12.93
C VAL A 255 17.80 8.38 12.84
N LEU A 256 17.39 9.40 13.60
CA LEU A 256 18.04 10.71 13.60
C LEU A 256 19.46 10.67 14.18
N ALA A 257 19.76 9.71 15.04
CA ALA A 257 21.07 9.48 15.65
C ALA A 257 22.03 8.69 14.75
N MET A 258 21.61 8.24 13.56
CA MET A 258 22.52 7.52 12.64
C MET A 258 23.79 8.32 12.38
N PRO A 259 24.97 7.68 12.33
CA PRO A 259 26.23 8.39 12.15
C PRO A 259 26.30 9.04 10.76
N PRO A 260 26.80 10.28 10.63
CA PRO A 260 27.31 10.75 9.35
C PRO A 260 28.47 9.82 8.94
N ALA A 261 28.60 9.56 7.62
CA ALA A 261 29.63 8.64 7.11
C ALA A 261 31.05 9.06 7.47
#